data_AF-A0A9D2M9I5-F1
#
_entry.id   AF-A0A9D2M9I5-F1
#
_cell.length_a   1.000
_cell.length_b   1.000
_cell.length_c   1.000
_cell.angle_alpha   90.00
_cell.angle_beta   90.00
_cell.angle_gamma   90.00
#
_symmetry.space_group_name_H-M   'P 1'
#
loop_
_entity.id
_entity.type
_entity.pdbx_description
1 polymer ?
#
loop_
_entity_poly.entity_id
_entity_poly.type
_entity_poly.pdbx_seq_one_letter_code
_entity_poly.pdbx_strand_id
1 'polypeptide(L)'
;MAATRTVWTRQHPAVLDELEQTGHYYAREEAIRAKNGGGSMADFYLRVYDWYAREGEKYVPRPPQARYPIWVSVSQDSMLQPVEGTVVLTLEVPEEALLITDMERWGYRINQWYIPLDAEDERRHNAELERYGIPSESALIDGDKGNFYPLLRRKIIQSWQRLFTCPPRPGDMAQGTLWELRQEWVREVLRT
;
A
#
# COMPACT_ATOMS: atom_id res chain seq x y z
N MET A 1 13.78 -6.74 -24.58
CA MET A 1 12.52 -6.10 -24.14
C MET A 1 12.54 -6.08 -22.63
N ALA A 2 12.10 -4.99 -22.00
CA ALA A 2 11.93 -4.96 -20.54
C ALA A 2 10.91 -6.03 -20.14
N ALA A 3 11.10 -6.67 -18.98
CA ALA A 3 10.13 -7.63 -18.48
C ALA A 3 8.83 -6.90 -18.14
N THR A 4 7.70 -7.45 -18.57
CA THR A 4 6.37 -6.92 -18.26
C THR A 4 5.59 -7.88 -17.38
N ARG A 5 4.65 -7.34 -16.61
CA ARG A 5 3.74 -8.11 -15.78
C ARG A 5 2.30 -7.64 -15.98
N THR A 6 1.38 -8.59 -16.06
CA THR A 6 -0.05 -8.31 -16.05
C THR A 6 -0.50 -8.03 -14.61
N VAL A 7 -1.19 -6.91 -14.42
CA VAL A 7 -1.79 -6.50 -13.14
C VAL A 7 -3.19 -5.96 -13.36
N TRP A 8 -3.99 -5.90 -12.29
CA TRP A 8 -5.37 -5.46 -12.35
C TRP A 8 -5.66 -4.36 -11.34
N THR A 9 -6.52 -3.42 -11.69
CA THR A 9 -7.02 -2.42 -10.73
C THR A 9 -8.47 -2.10 -10.97
N ARG A 10 -9.25 -2.00 -9.88
CA ARG A 10 -10.61 -1.45 -9.91
C ARG A 10 -10.58 0.02 -9.54
N GLN A 11 -11.11 0.88 -10.42
CA GLN A 11 -11.06 2.33 -10.30
C GLN A 11 -12.44 2.96 -10.47
N HIS A 12 -12.56 4.22 -10.05
CA HIS A 12 -13.71 5.05 -10.40
C HIS A 12 -13.66 5.39 -11.91
N PRO A 13 -14.77 5.44 -12.66
CA PRO A 13 -14.78 5.71 -14.10
C PRO A 13 -14.00 6.98 -14.51
N ALA A 14 -14.08 8.04 -13.70
CA ALA A 14 -13.32 9.27 -13.92
C ALA A 14 -11.78 9.08 -14.02
N VAL A 15 -11.22 8.01 -13.45
CA VAL A 15 -9.79 7.67 -13.60
C VAL A 15 -9.51 7.23 -15.03
N LEU A 16 -10.39 6.41 -15.61
CA LEU A 16 -10.28 5.99 -16.99
C LEU A 16 -10.52 7.16 -17.96
N ASP A 17 -11.51 8.02 -17.68
CA ASP A 17 -11.76 9.20 -18.50
C ASP A 17 -10.53 10.13 -18.56
N GLU A 18 -9.89 10.37 -17.41
CA GLU A 18 -8.65 11.19 -17.32
C GLU A 18 -7.48 10.52 -18.04
N LEU A 19 -7.35 9.19 -17.90
CA LEU A 19 -6.31 8.40 -18.56
C LEU A 19 -6.46 8.41 -20.09
N GLU A 20 -7.69 8.24 -20.60
CA GLU A 20 -8.01 8.29 -22.03
C GLU A 20 -7.79 9.69 -22.62
N GLN A 21 -8.05 10.75 -21.86
CA GLN A 21 -7.90 12.14 -22.31
C GLN A 21 -6.45 12.64 -22.31
N THR A 22 -5.68 12.26 -21.29
CA THR A 22 -4.35 12.86 -21.04
C THR A 22 -3.19 11.89 -21.28
N GLY A 23 -3.48 10.59 -21.41
CA GLY A 23 -2.50 9.52 -21.53
C GLY A 23 -1.90 9.04 -20.20
N HIS A 24 -2.08 9.80 -19.10
CA HIS A 24 -1.52 9.50 -17.79
C HIS A 24 -2.54 9.72 -16.68
N TYR A 25 -2.39 9.04 -15.55
CA TYR A 25 -3.15 9.33 -14.34
C TYR A 25 -2.27 9.24 -13.10
N TYR A 26 -2.46 10.19 -12.18
CA TYR A 26 -1.81 10.22 -10.88
C TYR A 26 -2.87 10.25 -9.77
N ALA A 27 -2.68 9.45 -8.72
CA ALA A 27 -3.62 9.42 -7.60
C ALA A 27 -3.68 10.78 -6.89
N ARG A 28 -4.92 11.27 -6.70
CA ARG A 28 -5.22 12.60 -6.14
C ARG A 28 -5.63 12.52 -4.67
N GLU A 29 -5.24 13.52 -3.89
CA GLU A 29 -5.62 13.63 -2.48
C GLU A 29 -7.14 13.68 -2.32
N GLU A 30 -7.82 14.41 -3.20
CA GLU A 30 -9.26 14.60 -3.21
C GLU A 30 -10.00 13.26 -3.34
N ALA A 31 -9.49 12.36 -4.20
CA ALA A 31 -10.06 11.04 -4.39
C ALA A 31 -9.89 10.16 -3.14
N ILE A 32 -8.73 10.24 -2.48
CA ILE A 32 -8.47 9.53 -1.22
C ILE A 32 -9.38 10.06 -0.11
N ARG A 33 -9.56 11.39 -0.01
CA ARG A 33 -10.47 12.00 0.97
C ARG A 33 -11.91 11.57 0.74
N ALA A 34 -12.38 11.61 -0.51
CA ALA A 34 -13.73 11.18 -0.88
C ALA A 34 -13.99 9.71 -0.53
N LYS A 35 -13.04 8.82 -0.84
CA LYS A 35 -13.14 7.38 -0.53
C LYS A 35 -13.22 7.08 0.96
N ASN A 36 -12.59 7.89 1.80
CA ASN A 36 -12.49 7.65 3.24
C ASN A 36 -13.43 8.53 4.08
N GLY A 37 -14.46 9.13 3.45
CA GLY A 37 -15.48 9.92 4.15
C GLY A 37 -15.00 11.28 4.71
N GLY A 38 -13.81 11.73 4.32
CA GLY A 38 -13.20 12.96 4.83
C GLY A 38 -12.72 12.88 6.29
N GLY A 39 -12.43 14.05 6.88
CA GLY A 39 -12.06 14.19 8.28
C GLY A 39 -10.81 13.41 8.72
N SER A 40 -10.80 13.00 9.99
CA SER A 40 -9.64 12.37 10.65
C SER A 40 -9.24 11.03 10.03
N MET A 41 -10.19 10.26 9.48
CA MET A 41 -9.91 8.99 8.80
C MET A 41 -9.14 9.22 7.51
N ALA A 42 -9.58 10.18 6.68
CA ALA A 42 -8.84 10.54 5.48
C ALA A 42 -7.44 11.08 5.83
N ASP A 43 -7.32 11.94 6.84
CA ASP A 43 -6.02 12.46 7.28
C ASP A 43 -5.07 11.35 7.77
N PHE A 44 -5.60 10.33 8.43
CA PHE A 44 -4.83 9.15 8.80
C PHE A 44 -4.28 8.43 7.55
N TYR A 45 -5.13 8.11 6.58
CA TYR A 45 -4.70 7.44 5.34
C TYR A 45 -3.71 8.28 4.52
N LEU A 46 -3.86 9.61 4.50
CA LEU A 46 -2.91 10.48 3.83
C LEU A 46 -1.53 10.43 4.48
N ARG A 47 -1.45 10.49 5.83
CA ARG A 47 -0.16 10.25 6.54
C ARG A 47 0.39 8.86 6.29
N VAL A 48 -0.49 7.87 6.17
CA VAL A 48 -0.12 6.49 5.84
C VAL A 48 0.55 6.42 4.46
N TYR A 49 -0.07 7.03 3.45
CA TYR A 49 0.43 7.03 2.09
C TYR A 49 1.61 7.98 1.87
N ASP A 50 1.70 9.10 2.57
CA ASP A 50 2.88 9.99 2.53
C ASP A 50 4.14 9.23 3.02
N TRP A 51 4.00 8.45 4.10
CA TRP A 51 5.06 7.56 4.55
C TRP A 51 5.37 6.49 3.49
N TYR A 52 4.35 5.83 2.93
CA TYR A 52 4.56 4.79 1.92
C TYR A 52 5.27 5.35 0.69
N ALA A 53 4.88 6.54 0.23
CA ALA A 53 5.49 7.24 -0.89
C ALA A 53 6.98 7.53 -0.65
N ARG A 54 7.31 8.12 0.50
CA ARG A 54 8.69 8.46 0.87
C ARG A 54 9.59 7.23 1.05
N GLU A 55 9.06 6.12 1.57
CA GLU A 55 9.85 4.91 1.74
C GLU A 55 9.91 4.08 0.45
N GLY A 56 8.82 3.99 -0.30
CA GLY A 56 8.70 3.25 -1.54
C GLY A 56 9.49 3.86 -2.70
N GLU A 57 9.63 5.19 -2.75
CA GLU A 57 10.39 5.88 -3.81
C GLU A 57 11.88 5.52 -3.83
N LYS A 58 12.39 4.91 -2.74
CA LYS A 58 13.76 4.38 -2.64
C LYS A 58 13.96 3.11 -3.47
N TYR A 59 12.87 2.41 -3.82
CA TYR A 59 12.88 1.13 -4.54
C TYR A 59 12.37 1.28 -5.97
N VAL A 60 11.29 2.05 -6.16
CA VAL A 60 10.77 2.43 -7.49
C VAL A 60 10.71 3.95 -7.55
N PRO A 61 11.49 4.62 -8.43
CA PRO A 61 11.51 6.08 -8.48
C PRO A 61 10.13 6.69 -8.71
N ARG A 62 9.74 7.64 -7.85
CA ARG A 62 8.47 8.35 -7.95
C ARG A 62 8.63 9.57 -8.87
N PRO A 63 7.82 9.71 -9.93
CA PRO A 63 7.83 10.90 -10.76
C PRO A 63 7.34 12.12 -9.96
N PRO A 64 7.83 13.35 -10.25
CA PRO A 64 7.48 14.55 -9.48
C PRO A 64 5.96 14.83 -9.35
N GLN A 65 5.19 14.43 -10.35
CA GLN A 65 3.73 14.60 -10.41
C GLN A 65 2.98 13.62 -9.50
N ALA A 66 3.56 12.44 -9.23
CA ALA A 66 2.93 11.44 -8.39
C ALA A 66 3.13 11.76 -6.92
N ARG A 67 2.04 11.77 -6.15
CA ARG A 67 2.10 11.91 -4.68
C ARG A 67 1.74 10.64 -3.94
N TYR A 68 0.78 9.88 -4.45
CA TYR A 68 0.23 8.70 -3.77
C TYR A 68 0.30 7.46 -4.66
N PRO A 69 0.40 6.26 -4.06
CA PRO A 69 0.42 5.02 -4.81
C PRO A 69 -0.96 4.68 -5.40
N ILE A 70 -0.94 4.01 -6.54
CA ILE A 70 -2.10 3.37 -7.17
C ILE A 70 -1.97 1.87 -6.94
N TRP A 71 -2.91 1.31 -6.20
CA TRP A 71 -2.92 -0.11 -5.83
C TRP A 71 -3.35 -0.98 -7.01
N VAL A 72 -2.60 -2.06 -7.24
CA VAL A 72 -2.91 -3.07 -8.25
C VAL A 72 -2.83 -4.47 -7.65
N SER A 73 -3.68 -5.38 -8.10
CA SER A 73 -3.59 -6.81 -7.82
C SER A 73 -2.61 -7.44 -8.79
N VAL A 74 -1.71 -8.28 -8.29
CA VAL A 74 -0.66 -8.96 -9.10
C VAL A 74 -1.05 -10.38 -9.49
N SER A 75 -2.24 -10.82 -9.10
CA SER A 75 -2.87 -12.05 -9.55
C SER A 75 -4.37 -11.82 -9.76
N GLN A 76 -4.98 -12.60 -10.64
CA GLN A 76 -6.42 -12.54 -10.88
C GLN A 76 -7.22 -12.95 -9.63
N ASP A 77 -6.69 -13.90 -8.84
CA ASP A 77 -7.32 -14.37 -7.60
C ASP A 77 -7.36 -13.29 -6.51
N SER A 78 -6.43 -12.33 -6.53
CA SER A 78 -6.39 -11.19 -5.61
C SER A 78 -7.08 -9.94 -6.17
N MET A 79 -7.66 -10.03 -7.37
CA MET A 79 -8.35 -8.90 -8.01
C MET A 79 -9.62 -8.54 -7.24
N LEU A 80 -9.79 -7.24 -6.96
CA LEU A 80 -11.06 -6.73 -6.47
C LEU A 80 -12.16 -7.05 -7.48
N GLN A 81 -13.21 -7.73 -7.01
CA GLN A 81 -14.34 -8.10 -7.86
C GLN A 81 -14.97 -6.86 -8.50
N PRO A 82 -15.46 -6.95 -9.75
CA PRO A 82 -16.18 -5.84 -10.37
C PRO A 82 -17.40 -5.44 -9.53
N VAL A 83 -17.67 -4.13 -9.47
CA VAL A 83 -18.78 -3.55 -8.72
C VAL A 83 -19.46 -2.50 -9.60
N GLU A 84 -20.79 -2.53 -9.68
CA GLU A 84 -21.58 -1.57 -10.45
C GLU A 84 -21.13 -0.12 -10.20
N GLY A 85 -20.94 0.64 -11.29
CA GLY A 85 -20.41 2.01 -11.24
C GLY A 85 -18.89 2.11 -11.13
N THR A 86 -18.15 1.01 -11.38
CA THR A 86 -16.67 1.00 -11.41
C THR A 86 -16.13 0.48 -12.73
N VAL A 87 -14.82 0.68 -12.94
CA VAL A 87 -14.08 0.10 -14.06
C VAL A 87 -12.97 -0.78 -13.54
N VAL A 88 -12.75 -1.93 -14.18
CA VAL A 88 -11.59 -2.78 -13.93
C VAL A 88 -10.67 -2.67 -15.14
N LEU A 89 -9.41 -2.32 -14.87
CA LEU A 89 -8.36 -2.23 -15.89
C LEU A 89 -7.45 -3.45 -15.76
N THR A 90 -7.26 -4.18 -16.86
CA THR A 90 -6.15 -5.12 -17.03
C THR A 90 -5.00 -4.35 -17.67
N LEU A 91 -3.86 -4.32 -16.99
CA LEU A 91 -2.68 -3.55 -17.39
C LEU A 91 -1.51 -4.49 -17.65
N GLU A 92 -0.72 -4.20 -18.67
CA GLU A 92 0.61 -4.78 -18.86
C GLU A 92 1.66 -3.70 -18.58
N VAL A 93 2.35 -3.83 -17.45
CA VAL A 93 3.27 -2.80 -16.93
C VAL A 93 4.71 -3.32 -16.90
N PRO A 94 5.72 -2.45 -17.05
CA PRO A 94 7.11 -2.83 -16.83
C PRO A 94 7.32 -3.30 -15.39
N GLU A 95 8.06 -4.39 -15.18
CA GLU A 95 8.31 -4.90 -13.82
C GLU A 95 9.06 -3.89 -12.95
N GLU A 96 9.93 -3.06 -13.54
CA GLU A 96 10.64 -1.99 -12.82
C GLU A 96 9.74 -0.85 -12.33
N ALA A 97 8.50 -0.73 -12.85
CA ALA A 97 7.53 0.26 -12.40
C ALA A 97 6.69 -0.23 -11.21
N LEU A 98 6.73 -1.54 -10.91
CA LEU A 98 5.92 -2.16 -9.87
C LEU A 98 6.68 -2.27 -8.55
N LEU A 99 6.04 -1.80 -7.48
CA LEU A 99 6.47 -2.08 -6.12
C LEU A 99 5.58 -3.18 -5.52
N ILE A 100 6.12 -4.40 -5.44
CA ILE A 100 5.38 -5.55 -4.91
C ILE A 100 5.60 -5.65 -3.41
N THR A 101 4.50 -5.72 -2.67
CA THR A 101 4.48 -5.82 -1.21
C THR A 101 3.56 -6.93 -0.75
N ASP A 102 3.78 -7.39 0.47
CA ASP A 102 2.93 -8.37 1.12
C ASP A 102 1.70 -7.69 1.72
N MET A 103 0.51 -8.24 1.44
CA MET A 103 -0.77 -7.66 1.85
C MET A 103 -0.97 -7.74 3.37
N GLU A 104 -0.49 -8.80 4.01
CA GLU A 104 -0.55 -8.94 5.47
C GLU A 104 0.38 -7.93 6.13
N ARG A 105 1.65 -7.83 5.69
CA ARG A 105 2.60 -6.81 6.21
C ARG A 105 2.09 -5.39 6.01
N TRP A 106 1.40 -5.13 4.91
CA TRP A 106 0.71 -3.85 4.70
C TRP A 106 -0.39 -3.62 5.73
N GLY A 107 -1.17 -4.66 6.06
CA GLY A 107 -2.13 -4.64 7.17
C GLY A 107 -1.48 -4.32 8.51
N TYR A 108 -0.35 -4.93 8.85
CA TYR A 108 0.40 -4.62 10.08
C TYR A 108 0.83 -3.15 10.10
N ARG A 109 1.38 -2.65 8.99
CA ARG A 109 1.73 -1.25 8.84
C ARG A 109 0.50 -0.37 9.11
N ILE A 110 -0.63 -0.60 8.44
CA ILE A 110 -1.85 0.21 8.60
C ILE A 110 -2.30 0.22 10.07
N ASN A 111 -2.28 -0.92 10.73
CA ASN A 111 -2.67 -1.02 12.14
C ASN A 111 -1.58 -0.51 13.11
N GLN A 112 -0.48 0.03 12.58
CA GLN A 112 0.66 0.53 13.33
C GLN A 112 1.34 -0.54 14.21
N TRP A 113 1.31 -1.78 13.73
CA TRP A 113 1.93 -2.94 14.36
C TRP A 113 3.35 -3.18 13.85
N TYR A 114 4.08 -4.00 14.58
CA TYR A 114 5.42 -4.48 14.33
C TYR A 114 5.35 -5.53 13.24
N ILE A 115 6.02 -5.30 12.12
CA ILE A 115 6.07 -6.28 11.03
C ILE A 115 7.11 -7.34 11.40
N PRO A 116 6.74 -8.59 11.76
CA PRO A 116 7.71 -9.59 12.19
C PRO A 116 8.55 -10.13 11.02
N LEU A 117 9.77 -10.59 11.32
CA LEU A 117 10.60 -11.32 10.34
C LEU A 117 10.07 -12.74 10.07
N ASP A 118 9.59 -13.37 11.13
CA ASP A 118 9.04 -14.71 11.17
C ASP A 118 8.18 -14.89 12.45
N ALA A 119 7.53 -16.04 12.57
CA ALA A 119 6.65 -16.34 13.70
C ALA A 119 7.38 -16.36 15.06
N GLU A 120 8.68 -16.63 15.10
CA GLU A 120 9.45 -16.60 16.35
C GLU A 120 9.80 -15.16 16.74
N ASP A 121 10.11 -14.29 15.77
CA ASP A 121 10.26 -12.85 16.00
C ASP A 121 8.99 -12.19 16.51
N GLU A 122 7.84 -12.59 15.96
CA GLU A 122 6.53 -12.16 16.43
C GLU A 122 6.28 -12.60 17.88
N ARG A 123 6.49 -13.88 18.20
CA ARG A 123 6.36 -14.40 19.58
C ARG A 123 7.23 -13.62 20.56
N ARG A 124 8.50 -13.36 20.22
CA ARG A 124 9.40 -12.56 21.06
C ARG A 124 8.90 -11.13 21.26
N HIS A 125 8.36 -10.49 20.22
CA HIS A 125 7.81 -9.15 20.34
C HIS A 125 6.57 -9.13 21.25
N ASN A 126 5.64 -10.06 21.05
CA ASN A 126 4.42 -10.16 21.85
C ASN A 126 4.73 -10.42 23.33
N ALA A 127 5.65 -11.34 23.64
CA ALA A 127 6.09 -11.60 25.01
C ALA A 127 6.74 -10.36 25.66
N GLU A 128 7.44 -9.53 24.88
CA GLU A 128 8.00 -8.26 25.36
C GLU A 128 6.88 -7.26 25.71
N LEU A 129 5.85 -7.12 24.87
CA LEU A 129 4.69 -6.26 25.14
C LEU A 129 3.92 -6.71 26.38
N GLU A 130 3.69 -8.02 26.54
CA GLU A 130 3.03 -8.60 27.71
C GLU A 130 3.78 -8.28 29.01
N ARG A 131 5.12 -8.41 29.00
CA ARG A 131 5.96 -8.09 30.16
C ARG A 131 5.82 -6.63 30.61
N TYR A 132 5.58 -5.70 29.68
CA TYR A 132 5.37 -4.30 29.97
C TYR A 132 3.89 -3.91 30.16
N GLY A 133 2.97 -4.87 30.08
CA GLY A 133 1.53 -4.62 30.19
C GLY A 133 1.00 -3.70 29.08
N ILE A 134 1.52 -3.85 27.85
CA ILE A 134 1.12 -3.07 26.68
C ILE A 134 0.08 -3.88 25.89
N PRO A 135 -1.21 -3.46 25.89
CA PRO A 135 -2.29 -4.26 25.32
C PRO A 135 -2.43 -4.10 23.80
N SER A 136 -1.88 -3.03 23.23
CA SER A 136 -1.91 -2.76 21.79
C SER A 136 -0.70 -1.93 21.40
N GLU A 137 -0.08 -2.29 20.29
CA GLU A 137 1.06 -1.59 19.71
C GLU A 137 0.70 -0.20 19.19
N SER A 138 -0.53 0.00 18.70
CA SER A 138 -1.01 1.33 18.28
C SER A 138 -0.97 2.35 19.43
N ALA A 139 -1.11 1.90 20.68
CA ALA A 139 -1.00 2.76 21.85
C ALA A 139 0.43 3.30 22.05
N LEU A 140 1.46 2.63 21.52
CA LEU A 140 2.85 3.11 21.50
C LEU A 140 3.10 4.14 20.40
N ILE A 141 2.25 4.18 19.37
CA ILE A 141 2.45 5.02 18.19
C ILE A 141 1.65 6.31 18.30
N ASP A 142 0.36 6.20 18.61
CA ASP A 142 -0.60 7.30 18.67
C ASP A 142 -0.88 7.79 20.09
N GLY A 143 -0.48 7.03 21.12
CA GLY A 143 -0.75 7.35 22.53
C GLY A 143 0.48 7.76 23.34
N ASP A 144 0.23 8.28 24.55
CA ASP A 144 1.28 8.74 25.47
C ASP A 144 2.22 7.62 25.93
N LYS A 145 1.78 6.35 25.85
CA LYS A 145 2.63 5.19 26.18
C LYS A 145 3.92 5.18 25.33
N GLY A 146 3.87 5.69 24.10
CA GLY A 146 5.06 5.82 23.26
C GLY A 146 6.17 6.69 23.86
N ASN A 147 5.82 7.66 24.71
CA ASN A 147 6.78 8.53 25.39
C ASN A 147 7.49 7.81 26.54
N PHE A 148 6.81 6.85 27.19
CA PHE A 148 7.37 6.04 28.27
C PHE A 148 8.20 4.86 27.75
N TYR A 149 7.91 4.38 26.54
CA TYR A 149 8.60 3.27 25.89
C TYR A 149 9.19 3.64 24.52
N PRO A 150 10.08 4.64 24.44
CA PRO A 150 10.60 5.15 23.17
C PRO A 150 11.37 4.11 22.36
N LEU A 151 12.00 3.14 23.03
CA LEU A 151 12.72 2.03 22.37
C LEU A 151 11.75 1.06 21.69
N LEU A 152 10.63 0.70 22.34
CA LEU A 152 9.61 -0.16 21.74
C LEU A 152 8.93 0.54 20.56
N ARG A 153 8.58 1.81 20.73
CA ARG A 153 8.04 2.65 19.65
C ARG A 153 8.98 2.68 18.44
N ARG A 154 10.28 2.93 18.68
CA ARG A 154 11.30 2.95 17.62
C ARG A 154 11.43 1.59 16.94
N LYS A 155 11.41 0.49 17.69
CA LYS A 155 11.46 -0.88 17.17
C LYS A 155 10.29 -1.16 16.22
N ILE A 156 9.06 -0.78 16.59
CA ILE A 156 7.87 -0.88 15.73
C ILE A 156 8.07 -0.08 14.44
N ILE A 157 8.40 1.21 14.54
CA ILE A 157 8.57 2.09 13.37
C ILE A 157 9.67 1.57 12.43
N GLN A 158 10.78 1.08 12.98
CA GLN A 158 11.88 0.50 12.19
C GLN A 158 11.47 -0.78 11.47
N SER A 159 10.60 -1.59 12.08
CA SER A 159 10.09 -2.81 11.46
C SER A 159 9.29 -2.53 10.18
N TRP A 160 8.67 -1.36 10.04
CA TRP A 160 7.85 -1.03 8.88
C TRP A 160 8.62 -1.03 7.55
N GLN A 161 9.94 -0.85 7.58
CA GLN A 161 10.80 -1.01 6.40
C GLN A 161 10.72 -2.41 5.79
N ARG A 162 10.39 -3.43 6.60
CA ARG A 162 10.22 -4.82 6.17
C ARG A 162 9.07 -5.00 5.18
N LEU A 163 8.17 -4.02 5.07
CA LEU A 163 7.20 -3.98 3.98
C LEU A 163 7.88 -4.00 2.60
N PHE A 164 9.04 -3.35 2.48
CA PHE A 164 9.79 -3.21 1.22
C PHE A 164 11.02 -4.14 1.17
N THR A 165 11.64 -4.44 2.31
CA THR A 165 12.86 -5.29 2.35
C THR A 165 12.58 -6.77 2.51
N CYS A 166 11.34 -7.16 2.86
CA CYS A 166 10.90 -8.54 2.88
C CYS A 166 9.79 -8.69 1.84
N PRO A 167 10.07 -9.22 0.63
CA PRO A 167 9.03 -9.47 -0.36
C PRO A 167 8.08 -10.60 0.09
N PRO A 168 6.90 -10.73 -0.55
CA PRO A 168 6.01 -11.88 -0.36
C PRO A 168 6.73 -13.19 -0.70
N ARG A 169 6.48 -14.25 0.07
CA ARG A 169 6.97 -15.61 -0.19
C ARG A 169 5.96 -16.38 -1.04
N PRO A 170 6.34 -17.51 -1.66
CA PRO A 170 5.38 -18.37 -2.34
C PRO A 170 4.26 -18.81 -1.39
N GLY A 171 3.01 -18.51 -1.75
CA GLY A 171 1.81 -18.75 -0.93
C GLY A 171 1.29 -17.52 -0.18
N ASP A 172 2.10 -16.47 -0.04
CA ASP A 172 1.66 -15.21 0.57
C ASP A 172 0.78 -14.42 -0.40
N MET A 173 -0.13 -13.61 0.14
CA MET A 173 -0.94 -12.69 -0.65
C MET A 173 -0.12 -11.45 -1.03
N ALA A 174 0.27 -11.37 -2.30
CA ALA A 174 0.99 -10.22 -2.84
C ALA A 174 0.04 -9.15 -3.40
N GLN A 175 0.48 -7.90 -3.33
CA GLN A 175 -0.15 -6.75 -3.99
C GLN A 175 0.93 -5.84 -4.58
N GLY A 176 0.56 -5.04 -5.58
CA GLY A 176 1.46 -4.10 -6.23
C GLY A 176 1.02 -2.66 -6.03
N THR A 177 1.96 -1.73 -6.17
CA THR A 177 1.65 -0.33 -6.41
C THR A 177 2.39 0.21 -7.61
N LEU A 178 1.76 1.19 -8.25
CA LEU A 178 2.30 2.03 -9.32
C LEU A 178 2.24 3.49 -8.88
N TRP A 179 3.16 4.33 -9.37
CA TRP A 179 3.09 5.77 -9.13
C TRP A 179 2.18 6.52 -10.11
N GLU A 180 1.99 5.94 -11.29
CA GLU A 180 1.15 6.48 -12.35
C GLU A 180 0.46 5.34 -13.08
N LEU A 181 -0.63 5.65 -13.78
CA LEU A 181 -1.13 4.80 -14.86
C LEU A 181 -0.80 5.46 -16.19
N ARG A 182 -0.52 4.64 -17.20
CA ARG A 182 -0.31 5.12 -18.56
C ARG A 182 -1.24 4.40 -19.52
N GLN A 183 -1.80 5.14 -20.48
CA GLN A 183 -2.77 4.60 -21.43
C GLN A 183 -2.17 3.44 -22.24
N GLU A 184 -0.88 3.49 -22.57
CA GLU A 184 -0.21 2.41 -23.31
C GLU A 184 -0.10 1.08 -22.55
N TRP A 185 -0.26 1.10 -21.22
CA TRP A 185 -0.28 -0.12 -20.40
C TRP A 185 -1.63 -0.81 -20.41
N VAL A 186 -2.71 -0.11 -20.78
CA VAL A 186 -4.07 -0.68 -20.75
C VAL A 186 -4.22 -1.73 -21.85
N ARG A 187 -4.62 -2.95 -21.45
CA ARG A 187 -4.91 -4.07 -22.35
C ARG A 187 -6.38 -4.34 -22.47
N GLU A 188 -7.09 -4.30 -21.35
CA GLU A 188 -8.53 -4.55 -21.31
C GLU A 188 -9.21 -3.62 -20.33
N VAL A 189 -10.45 -3.26 -20.63
CA VAL A 189 -11.31 -2.45 -19.78
C VAL A 189 -12.65 -3.15 -19.61
N LEU A 190 -13.00 -3.47 -18.38
CA LEU A 190 -14.34 -3.93 -18.01
C LEU A 190 -15.08 -2.79 -17.31
N ARG A 191 -16.20 -2.37 -17.89
CA ARG A 191 -17.12 -1.38 -17.30
C ARG A 191 -18.30 -2.14 -16.68
N THR A 192 -18.62 -1.84 -15.43
CA THR A 192 -19.71 -2.48 -14.69
C THR A 192 -20.70 -1.48 -14.15
#